data_AF-A0A381L1G1-F1
#
_entry.id   AF-A0A381L1G1-F1
#
_cell.length_a   1.000
_cell.length_b   1.000
_cell.length_c   1.000
_cell.angle_alpha   90.00
_cell.angle_beta   90.00
_cell.angle_gamma   90.00
#
_symmetry.space_group_name_H-M   'P 1'
#
loop_
_entity.id
_entity.type
_entity.pdbx_description
1 polymer ?
#
loop_
_entity_poly.entity_id
_entity_poly.type
_entity_poly.pdbx_seq_one_letter_code
_entity_poly.pdbx_strand_id
1 'polypeptide(L)'
;ESEIWDWLHFFRQTFLDQLKGPSPKPSINHPIFIEKPLSQLRGQYCRTERTRHSLKSKGKTQLDFLVKSIDFPNEEPAEFENINLLGEFTKLPSEEERKKKFIKLSRSVREVFCAQPLRRYLHGFYLFGDEFELWIFDRSGAYSAGPKKIVDDKEMLVRAISSYLLMSNEEL
;
A
#
# COMPACT_ATOMS: atom_id res chain seq x y z
N GLU A 1 13.53 9.51 3.21
CA GLU A 1 13.21 8.52 2.16
C GLU A 1 14.09 7.29 2.27
N SER A 2 15.43 7.35 2.13
CA SER A 2 16.29 6.15 2.26
C SER A 2 16.04 5.35 3.53
N GLU A 3 16.06 6.00 4.70
CA GLU A 3 15.82 5.35 6.00
C GLU A 3 14.48 4.59 6.08
N ILE A 4 13.42 5.13 5.46
CA ILE A 4 12.09 4.48 5.43
C ILE A 4 12.18 3.20 4.59
N TRP A 5 12.89 3.25 3.46
CA TRP A 5 13.08 2.08 2.61
C TRP A 5 13.98 1.03 3.25
N ASP A 6 15.02 1.44 3.97
CA ASP A 6 15.88 0.54 4.72
C ASP A 6 15.07 -0.18 5.82
N TRP A 7 14.22 0.56 6.53
CA TRP A 7 13.29 -0.01 7.51
C TRP A 7 12.26 -0.95 6.87
N LEU A 8 11.63 -0.57 5.76
CA LEU A 8 10.67 -1.43 5.04
C LEU A 8 11.33 -2.73 4.54
N HIS A 9 12.58 -2.64 4.08
CA HIS A 9 13.36 -3.79 3.66
C HIS A 9 13.64 -4.73 4.83
N PHE A 10 14.11 -4.18 5.96
CA PHE A 10 14.27 -4.94 7.20
C PHE A 10 12.95 -5.59 7.63
N PHE A 11 11.85 -4.83 7.67
CA PHE A 11 10.53 -5.34 8.04
C PHE A 11 10.07 -6.51 7.15
N ARG A 12 10.32 -6.44 5.83
CA ARG A 12 9.99 -7.54 4.92
C ARG A 12 10.84 -8.77 5.17
N GLN A 13 12.15 -8.62 5.25
CA GLN A 13 13.05 -9.74 5.45
C GLN A 13 12.79 -10.44 6.79
N THR A 14 12.55 -9.66 7.83
CA THR A 14 12.34 -10.20 9.18
C THR A 14 10.95 -10.81 9.35
N PHE A 15 9.89 -10.21 8.80
CA PHE A 15 8.51 -10.61 9.09
C PHE A 15 7.74 -11.12 7.87
N LEU A 16 7.70 -10.36 6.76
CA LEU A 16 6.80 -10.66 5.64
C LEU A 16 7.27 -11.84 4.79
N ASP A 17 8.58 -12.05 4.65
CA ASP A 17 9.11 -13.15 3.84
C ASP A 17 8.78 -14.52 4.45
N GLN A 18 8.51 -14.57 5.76
CA GLN A 18 8.01 -15.78 6.45
C GLN A 18 6.57 -16.15 6.03
N LEU A 19 5.81 -15.19 5.48
CA LEU A 19 4.43 -15.37 5.03
C LEU A 19 4.33 -15.79 3.56
N LYS A 20 5.46 -15.95 2.88
CA LYS A 20 5.55 -16.44 1.49
C LYS A 20 5.64 -17.96 1.46
N GLY A 21 4.58 -18.63 1.88
CA GLY A 21 4.40 -20.08 1.75
C GLY A 21 3.20 -20.41 0.86
N PRO A 22 3.18 -21.57 0.18
CA PRO A 22 1.97 -22.03 -0.49
C PRO A 22 0.84 -22.23 0.52
N SER A 23 -0.34 -21.69 0.25
CA SER A 23 -1.56 -22.10 0.96
C SER A 23 -1.70 -23.62 0.86
N PRO A 24 -2.00 -24.34 1.96
CA PRO A 24 -2.39 -25.73 1.85
C PRO A 24 -3.54 -25.84 0.84
N LYS A 25 -3.35 -26.64 -0.23
CA LYS A 25 -4.47 -27.00 -1.09
C LYS A 25 -5.37 -27.92 -0.25
N PRO A 26 -6.70 -27.69 -0.18
CA PRO A 26 -7.57 -28.63 0.49
C PRO A 26 -7.44 -30.00 -0.18
N SER A 27 -7.12 -31.03 0.61
CA SER A 27 -7.07 -32.41 0.13
C SER A 27 -8.48 -32.81 -0.35
N ILE A 28 -8.56 -33.36 -1.57
CA ILE A 28 -9.83 -33.85 -2.15
C ILE A 28 -10.43 -34.97 -1.29
N ASN A 29 -9.58 -35.75 -0.61
CA ASN A 29 -10.02 -36.90 0.19
C ASN A 29 -10.39 -36.50 1.64
N HIS A 30 -9.84 -35.38 2.14
CA HIS A 30 -10.07 -34.90 3.50
C HIS A 30 -10.08 -33.36 3.50
N PRO A 31 -11.24 -32.70 3.30
CA PRO A 31 -11.32 -31.25 3.34
C PRO A 31 -11.00 -30.78 4.76
N ILE A 32 -9.80 -30.22 4.94
CA ILE A 32 -9.46 -29.51 6.17
C ILE A 32 -10.15 -28.16 6.10
N PHE A 33 -11.17 -27.95 6.93
CA PHE A 33 -11.76 -26.64 7.12
C PHE A 33 -10.80 -25.81 7.95
N ILE A 34 -9.91 -25.07 7.28
CA ILE A 34 -9.07 -24.10 7.96
C ILE A 34 -9.96 -22.88 8.22
N GLU A 35 -10.42 -22.69 9.46
CA GLU A 35 -11.32 -21.58 9.85
C GLU A 35 -10.74 -20.20 9.52
N LYS A 36 -9.42 -20.09 9.33
CA LYS A 36 -8.73 -18.99 8.64
C LYS A 36 -7.35 -19.50 8.18
N PRO A 37 -7.07 -19.62 6.87
CA PRO A 37 -5.69 -19.84 6.43
C PRO A 37 -4.81 -18.73 7.03
N LEU A 38 -3.60 -19.09 7.47
CA LEU A 38 -2.59 -18.11 7.84
C LEU A 38 -2.60 -17.02 6.76
N SER A 39 -2.84 -15.77 7.13
CA SER A 39 -3.02 -14.69 6.16
C SER A 39 -1.76 -14.61 5.30
N GLN A 40 -1.84 -15.16 4.09
CA GLN A 40 -0.74 -15.23 3.14
C GLN A 40 -0.44 -13.81 2.66
N LEU A 41 0.83 -13.52 2.39
CA LEU A 41 1.19 -12.23 1.81
C LEU A 41 0.53 -12.09 0.43
N ARG A 42 -0.28 -11.05 0.25
CA ARG A 42 -1.01 -10.76 -1.01
C ARG A 42 -0.50 -9.51 -1.72
N GLY A 43 0.04 -8.57 -0.96
CA GLY A 43 0.61 -7.33 -1.46
C GLY A 43 2.14 -7.32 -1.41
N GLN A 44 2.73 -6.53 -2.30
CA GLN A 44 4.14 -6.18 -2.23
C GLN A 44 4.30 -4.68 -2.49
N TYR A 45 5.20 -4.06 -1.73
CA TYR A 45 5.51 -2.65 -1.91
C TYR A 45 6.49 -2.44 -3.07
N CYS A 46 6.34 -1.33 -3.79
CA CYS A 46 7.27 -0.93 -4.85
C CYS A 46 7.78 0.50 -4.60
N ARG A 47 9.11 0.68 -4.73
CA ARG A 47 9.75 2.00 -4.73
C ARG A 47 9.76 2.56 -6.14
N THR A 48 9.19 3.74 -6.32
CA THR A 48 9.03 4.32 -7.65
C THR A 48 10.31 4.84 -8.30
N GLU A 49 11.35 5.14 -7.51
CA GLU A 49 12.65 5.56 -8.05
C GLU A 49 13.31 4.49 -8.93
N ARG A 50 12.93 3.21 -8.79
CA ARG A 50 13.33 2.10 -9.68
C ARG A 50 12.34 1.82 -10.81
N THR A 51 11.13 2.37 -10.75
CA THR A 51 10.17 2.37 -11.86
C THR A 51 10.19 3.70 -12.61
N ARG A 52 11.38 4.11 -13.09
CA ARG A 52 11.49 5.12 -14.17
C ARG A 52 10.66 4.74 -15.41
N HIS A 53 10.23 3.50 -15.50
CA HIS A 53 9.17 3.01 -16.37
C HIS A 53 7.81 3.20 -15.69
N SER A 54 7.38 4.47 -15.70
CA SER A 54 6.01 4.97 -15.79
C SER A 54 4.88 3.99 -15.41
N LEU A 55 4.17 4.34 -14.34
CA LEU A 55 2.71 4.22 -14.32
C LEU A 55 2.21 4.70 -15.70
N LYS A 56 1.51 3.88 -16.48
CA LYS A 56 1.09 4.19 -17.87
C LYS A 56 -0.02 5.25 -17.92
N SER A 57 0.14 6.36 -17.20
CA SER A 57 -0.65 7.58 -17.39
C SER A 57 0.15 8.59 -18.20
N LYS A 58 -0.55 9.33 -19.06
CA LYS A 58 -0.01 10.42 -19.89
C LYS A 58 0.64 11.55 -19.07
N GLY A 59 0.58 11.53 -17.75
CA GLY A 59 1.30 12.43 -16.85
C GLY A 59 2.26 11.66 -15.93
N LYS A 60 3.52 12.11 -15.85
CA LYS A 60 4.54 11.58 -14.92
C LYS A 60 4.18 11.92 -13.46
N THR A 61 3.23 11.20 -12.86
CA THR A 61 2.99 11.28 -11.42
C THR A 61 3.77 10.16 -10.75
N GLN A 62 5.01 10.43 -10.35
CA GLN A 62 5.84 9.50 -9.59
C GLN A 62 5.35 9.47 -8.15
N LEU A 63 4.56 8.49 -7.73
CA LEU A 63 4.18 8.30 -6.31
C LEU A 63 5.42 7.94 -5.48
N ASP A 64 5.43 8.11 -4.16
CA ASP A 64 6.62 7.70 -3.39
C ASP A 64 6.52 6.23 -2.96
N PHE A 65 5.30 5.76 -2.65
CA PHE A 65 5.03 4.40 -2.21
C PHE A 65 3.76 3.86 -2.86
N LEU A 66 3.79 2.59 -3.22
CA LEU A 66 2.59 1.86 -3.63
C LEU A 66 2.72 0.40 -3.22
N VAL A 67 1.56 -0.24 -3.07
CA VAL A 67 1.45 -1.69 -2.95
C VAL A 67 0.69 -2.20 -4.15
N LYS A 68 1.20 -3.25 -4.79
CA LYS A 68 0.51 -4.01 -5.84
C LYS A 68 0.35 -5.46 -5.44
N SER A 69 -0.52 -6.21 -6.13
CA SER A 69 -0.65 -7.65 -5.88
C SER A 69 0.69 -8.38 -6.10
N ILE A 70 0.95 -9.39 -5.27
CA ILE A 70 2.10 -10.29 -5.39
C ILE A 70 2.04 -11.14 -6.67
N ASP A 71 0.86 -11.26 -7.28
CA ASP A 71 0.65 -11.99 -8.53
C ASP A 71 1.38 -11.32 -9.72
N PHE A 72 1.75 -10.05 -9.58
CA PHE A 72 2.50 -9.31 -10.60
C PHE A 72 3.97 -9.16 -10.18
N PRO A 73 4.97 -9.50 -11.02
CA PRO A 73 6.38 -9.37 -10.67
C PRO A 73 6.77 -7.93 -10.31
N ASN A 74 7.69 -7.74 -9.36
CA ASN A 74 8.13 -6.40 -8.94
C ASN A 74 8.88 -5.64 -10.05
N GLU A 75 9.47 -6.38 -11.00
CA GLU A 75 10.22 -5.88 -12.14
C GLU A 75 9.31 -5.19 -13.17
N GLU A 76 8.03 -5.57 -13.21
CA GLU A 76 7.05 -4.95 -14.10
C GLU A 76 6.62 -3.57 -13.57
N PRO A 77 6.46 -2.57 -14.45
CA PRO A 77 5.83 -1.30 -14.12
C PRO A 77 4.52 -1.52 -13.36
N ALA A 78 4.29 -0.74 -12.30
CA ALA A 78 2.98 -0.74 -11.68
C ALA A 78 1.97 -0.15 -12.69
N GLU A 79 0.86 -0.85 -12.91
CA GLU A 79 -0.30 -0.35 -13.64
C GLU A 79 -1.41 -0.05 -12.64
N PHE A 80 -2.28 0.92 -12.93
CA PHE A 80 -3.31 1.35 -11.99
C PHE A 80 -4.32 0.25 -11.69
N GLU A 81 -4.50 -0.71 -12.61
CA GLU A 81 -5.32 -1.90 -12.47
C GLU A 81 -4.86 -2.81 -11.32
N ASN A 82 -3.57 -2.77 -10.99
CA ASN A 82 -2.93 -3.73 -10.08
C ASN A 82 -2.52 -3.11 -8.73
N ILE A 83 -2.74 -1.80 -8.56
CA ILE A 83 -2.45 -1.08 -7.33
C ILE A 83 -3.53 -1.38 -6.30
N ASN A 84 -3.12 -1.64 -5.06
CA ASN A 84 -3.98 -1.96 -3.92
C ASN A 84 -3.90 -0.92 -2.80
N LEU A 85 -2.80 -0.17 -2.74
CA LEU A 85 -2.63 0.92 -1.81
C LEU A 85 -1.62 1.92 -2.36
N LEU A 86 -1.77 3.19 -1.97
CA LEU A 86 -0.89 4.28 -2.33
C LEU A 86 -0.36 5.01 -1.10
N GLY A 87 0.87 5.53 -1.17
CA GLY A 87 1.45 6.34 -0.12
C GLY A 87 2.37 7.42 -0.65
N GLU A 88 2.49 8.49 0.13
CA GLU A 88 3.42 9.60 -0.15
C GLU A 88 4.24 9.91 1.09
N PHE A 89 5.49 10.29 0.87
CA PHE A 89 6.45 10.64 1.90
C PHE A 89 6.91 12.08 1.73
N THR A 90 7.14 12.76 2.85
CA THR A 90 7.93 13.99 2.84
C THR A 90 8.65 14.16 4.17
N LYS A 91 9.84 14.73 4.11
CA LYS A 91 10.61 15.12 5.31
C LYS A 91 10.22 16.50 5.82
N LEU A 92 9.56 17.32 4.99
CA LEU A 92 9.28 18.73 5.30
C LEU A 92 7.94 18.84 6.00
N PRO A 93 7.90 19.27 7.28
CA PRO A 93 6.66 19.32 8.02
C PRO A 93 5.85 20.60 7.73
N SER A 94 5.66 20.97 6.45
CA SER A 94 4.86 22.16 6.08
C SER A 94 3.47 21.81 5.55
N GLU A 95 2.47 22.61 5.92
CA GLU A 95 1.09 22.46 5.43
C GLU A 95 0.98 22.59 3.91
N GLU A 96 1.83 23.43 3.30
CA GLU A 96 1.88 23.56 1.84
C GLU A 96 2.36 22.27 1.17
N GLU A 97 3.42 21.65 1.69
CA GLU A 97 3.93 20.37 1.17
C GLU A 97 2.93 19.24 1.42
N ARG A 98 2.29 19.22 2.59
CA ARG A 98 1.21 18.27 2.90
C ARG A 98 0.08 18.38 1.88
N LYS A 99 -0.38 19.60 1.56
CA LYS A 99 -1.41 19.84 0.56
C LYS A 99 -0.97 19.41 -0.85
N LYS A 100 0.27 19.71 -1.26
CA LYS A 100 0.82 19.27 -2.56
C LYS A 100 0.84 17.75 -2.67
N LYS A 101 1.33 17.06 -1.64
CA LYS A 101 1.38 15.59 -1.54
C LYS A 101 -0.03 15.01 -1.52
N PHE A 102 -0.98 15.66 -0.86
CA PHE A 102 -2.38 15.25 -0.87
C PHE A 102 -3.05 15.33 -2.24
N ILE A 103 -2.85 16.44 -2.96
CA ILE A 103 -3.36 16.61 -4.33
C ILE A 103 -2.74 15.53 -5.24
N LYS A 104 -1.45 15.25 -5.08
CA LYS A 104 -0.75 14.22 -5.85
C LYS A 104 -1.30 12.82 -5.57
N LEU A 105 -1.49 12.44 -4.31
CA LEU A 105 -2.11 11.17 -3.94
C LEU A 105 -3.52 11.06 -4.51
N SER A 106 -4.35 12.10 -4.30
CA SER A 106 -5.74 12.12 -4.76
C SER A 106 -5.88 11.98 -6.27
N ARG A 107 -4.96 12.57 -7.04
CA ARG A 107 -4.90 12.38 -8.50
C ARG A 107 -4.64 10.92 -8.86
N SER A 108 -3.69 10.27 -8.20
CA SER A 108 -3.38 8.86 -8.44
C SER A 108 -4.51 7.92 -8.00
N VAL A 109 -5.17 8.21 -6.87
CA VAL A 109 -6.38 7.51 -6.42
C VAL A 109 -7.47 7.55 -7.49
N ARG A 110 -7.70 8.73 -8.11
CA ARG A 110 -8.66 8.87 -9.20
C ARG A 110 -8.33 7.95 -10.37
N GLU A 111 -7.06 7.86 -10.76
CA GLU A 111 -6.63 6.96 -11.84
C GLU A 111 -6.83 5.48 -11.47
N VAL A 112 -6.57 5.08 -10.22
CA VAL A 112 -6.87 3.72 -9.72
C VAL A 112 -8.37 3.42 -9.85
N PHE A 113 -9.24 4.33 -9.42
CA PHE A 113 -10.70 4.15 -9.52
C PHE A 113 -11.20 4.09 -10.97
N CYS A 114 -10.53 4.77 -11.90
CA CYS A 114 -10.81 4.67 -13.33
C CYS A 114 -10.40 3.30 -13.88
N ALA A 115 -9.22 2.80 -13.49
CA ALA A 115 -8.72 1.49 -13.91
C ALA A 115 -9.44 0.31 -13.22
N GLN A 116 -10.04 0.55 -12.05
CA GLN A 116 -10.75 -0.45 -11.25
C GLN A 116 -12.19 -0.02 -10.92
N PRO A 117 -13.13 -0.11 -11.87
CA PRO A 117 -14.49 0.41 -11.72
C PRO A 117 -15.28 -0.18 -10.55
N LEU A 118 -15.01 -1.44 -10.19
CA LEU A 118 -15.72 -2.16 -9.12
C LEU A 118 -15.13 -1.92 -7.73
N ARG A 119 -13.95 -1.27 -7.63
CA ARG A 119 -13.34 -0.98 -6.34
C ARG A 119 -14.14 0.09 -5.59
N ARG A 120 -14.49 -0.24 -4.34
CA ARG A 120 -15.29 0.62 -3.44
C ARG A 120 -14.42 1.61 -2.68
N TYR A 121 -13.30 1.13 -2.13
CA TYR A 121 -12.40 1.92 -1.32
C TYR A 121 -10.96 1.76 -1.81
N LEU A 122 -10.12 2.76 -1.56
CA LEU A 122 -8.69 2.65 -1.71
C LEU A 122 -8.01 3.19 -0.46
N HIS A 123 -7.20 2.35 0.16
CA HIS A 123 -6.42 2.74 1.32
C HIS A 123 -5.18 3.53 0.87
N GLY A 124 -4.80 4.49 1.69
CA GLY A 124 -3.53 5.18 1.53
C GLY A 124 -3.00 5.73 2.82
N PHE A 125 -1.78 6.23 2.79
CA PHE A 125 -1.20 6.88 3.96
C PHE A 125 -0.13 7.92 3.61
N TYR A 126 0.14 8.78 4.56
CA TYR A 126 1.27 9.69 4.55
C TYR A 126 2.28 9.35 5.63
N LEU A 127 3.55 9.55 5.31
CA LEU A 127 4.61 9.73 6.30
C LEU A 127 5.18 11.14 6.12
N PHE A 128 5.11 11.94 7.18
CA PHE A 128 5.41 13.36 7.18
C PHE A 128 6.30 13.69 8.37
N GLY A 129 7.61 13.81 8.15
CA GLY A 129 8.55 13.96 9.26
C GLY A 129 8.46 12.78 10.23
N ASP A 130 8.04 13.06 11.48
CA ASP A 130 7.81 12.10 12.55
C ASP A 130 6.33 11.71 12.74
N GLU A 131 5.46 12.16 11.83
CA GLU A 131 4.02 11.87 11.85
C GLU A 131 3.61 10.99 10.68
N PHE A 132 2.47 10.32 10.84
CA PHE A 132 1.79 9.60 9.79
C PHE A 132 0.28 9.85 9.84
N GLU A 133 -0.38 9.64 8.71
CA GLU A 133 -1.83 9.81 8.60
C GLU A 133 -2.38 8.72 7.69
N LEU A 134 -3.38 7.98 8.17
CA LEU A 134 -4.05 6.94 7.40
C LEU A 134 -5.29 7.50 6.70
N TRP A 135 -5.48 7.11 5.45
CA TRP A 135 -6.55 7.57 4.59
C TRP A 135 -7.33 6.41 3.99
N ILE A 136 -8.64 6.61 3.89
CA ILE A 136 -9.55 5.79 3.09
C ILE A 136 -10.15 6.72 2.05
N PHE A 137 -10.00 6.38 0.78
CA PHE A 137 -10.65 7.06 -0.32
C PHE A 137 -11.82 6.22 -0.81
N ASP A 138 -12.92 6.87 -1.16
CA ASP A 138 -14.02 6.27 -1.91
C ASP A 138 -14.41 7.19 -3.09
N ARG A 139 -15.56 6.91 -3.71
CA ARG A 139 -16.07 7.74 -4.82
C ARG A 139 -16.61 9.11 -4.39
N SER A 140 -16.87 9.30 -3.11
CA SER A 140 -17.38 10.55 -2.52
C SER A 140 -16.26 11.47 -2.02
N GLY A 141 -15.11 10.92 -1.63
CA GLY A 141 -13.98 11.71 -1.16
C GLY A 141 -12.93 10.92 -0.39
N ALA A 142 -12.25 11.62 0.50
CA ALA A 142 -11.15 11.11 1.31
C ALA A 142 -11.47 11.29 2.80
N TYR A 143 -11.27 10.23 3.57
CA TYR A 143 -11.48 10.17 5.01
C TYR A 143 -10.15 9.90 5.69
N SER A 144 -9.82 10.69 6.70
CA SER A 144 -8.57 10.56 7.45
C SER A 144 -8.82 10.12 8.88
N ALA A 145 -7.90 9.30 9.40
CA ALA A 145 -7.80 9.01 10.84
C ALA A 145 -7.17 10.14 11.66
N GLY A 146 -6.72 11.23 11.01
CA GLY A 146 -5.97 12.33 11.59
C GLY A 146 -4.46 12.05 11.68
N PRO A 147 -3.63 13.10 11.79
CA PRO A 147 -2.19 12.95 11.96
C PRO A 147 -1.86 12.35 13.32
N LYS A 148 -0.88 11.45 13.34
CA LYS A 148 -0.40 10.73 14.52
C LYS A 148 1.11 10.67 14.53
N LYS A 149 1.72 10.76 15.71
CA LYS A 149 3.17 10.64 15.86
C LYS A 149 3.61 9.19 15.76
N ILE A 150 4.63 8.92 14.95
CA ILE A 150 5.18 7.57 14.74
C ILE A 150 5.72 7.01 16.06
N VAL A 151 6.40 7.82 16.88
CA VAL A 151 6.99 7.36 18.15
C VAL A 151 5.92 6.81 19.10
N ASP A 152 4.77 7.48 19.13
CA ASP A 152 3.64 7.19 20.02
C ASP A 152 2.76 6.06 19.47
N ASP A 153 2.47 6.07 18.16
CA ASP A 153 1.52 5.18 17.49
C ASP A 153 2.19 4.17 16.52
N LYS A 154 3.49 3.85 16.70
CA LYS A 154 4.25 2.92 15.81
C LYS A 154 3.56 1.59 15.56
N GLU A 155 2.93 1.03 16.60
CA GLU A 155 2.21 -0.24 16.48
C GLU A 155 1.04 -0.11 15.50
N MET A 156 0.33 1.01 15.53
CA MET A 156 -0.78 1.26 14.61
C MET A 156 -0.29 1.37 13.17
N LEU A 157 0.83 2.07 12.93
CA LEU A 157 1.44 2.17 11.61
C LEU A 157 1.84 0.79 11.06
N VAL A 158 2.53 -0.01 11.87
CA VAL A 158 2.96 -1.37 11.49
C VAL A 158 1.76 -2.27 11.22
N ARG A 159 0.74 -2.24 12.09
CA ARG A 159 -0.49 -3.01 11.91
C ARG A 159 -1.21 -2.61 10.63
N ALA A 160 -1.37 -1.30 10.36
CA ALA A 160 -2.01 -0.82 9.14
C ALA A 160 -1.29 -1.30 7.88
N ILE A 161 0.02 -1.08 7.78
CA ILE A 161 0.83 -1.53 6.63
C ILE A 161 0.72 -3.06 6.46
N SER A 162 0.81 -3.80 7.57
CA SER A 162 0.68 -5.27 7.55
C SER A 162 -0.70 -5.70 7.04
N SER A 163 -1.77 -5.14 7.59
CA SER A 163 -3.15 -5.44 7.16
C SER A 163 -3.32 -5.22 5.66
N TYR A 164 -2.87 -4.09 5.13
CA TYR A 164 -2.99 -3.81 3.70
C TYR A 164 -2.21 -4.77 2.80
N LEU A 165 -1.10 -5.34 3.29
CA LEU A 165 -0.32 -6.35 2.58
C LEU A 165 -0.95 -7.75 2.64
N LEU A 166 -1.84 -8.00 3.59
CA LEU A 166 -2.48 -9.29 3.84
C LEU A 166 -3.92 -9.37 3.31
N MET A 167 -4.58 -8.22 3.16
CA MET A 167 -5.94 -8.11 2.67
C MET A 167 -6.03 -8.47 1.18
N SER A 168 -7.12 -9.16 0.84
CA SER A 168 -7.51 -9.47 -0.53
C SER A 168 -8.12 -8.26 -1.24
N ASN A 169 -8.31 -8.36 -2.56
CA ASN A 169 -8.99 -7.32 -3.34
C ASN A 169 -10.46 -7.11 -2.93
N GLU A 170 -11.10 -8.09 -2.30
CA GLU A 170 -12.48 -7.97 -1.79
C GLU A 170 -12.52 -7.21 -0.46
N GLU A 171 -11.46 -7.35 0.34
CA GLU A 171 -11.27 -6.66 1.62
C GLU A 171 -10.74 -5.22 1.43
N LEU A 172 -10.08 -4.94 0.30
CA LEU A 172 -9.54 -3.62 -0.12
C LEU A 172 -10.46 -2.85 -1.08
#